data_AF-A0A661G6L9-F1
#
_entry.id   AF-A0A661G6L9-F1
#
_cell.length_a   1.000
_cell.length_b   1.000
_cell.length_c   1.000
_cell.angle_alpha   90.00
_cell.angle_beta   90.00
_cell.angle_gamma   90.00
#
_symmetry.space_group_name_H-M   'P 1'
#
loop_
_entity.id
_entity.type
_entity.pdbx_description
1 polymer ?
#
loop_
_entity_poly.entity_id
_entity_poly.type
_entity_poly.pdbx_seq_one_letter_code
_entity_poly.pdbx_strand_id
1 'polypeptide(L)' 'MKNIFLFLLAISLILVATLRVRYGGGDPYQDLSTAPFLDGTQIEEVLRYKEPIGNVAVSREGRLFFTV' A
#
# COMPACT_ATOMS: atom_id res chain seq x y z
N MET A 1 38.80 -17.37 -2.31
CA MET A 1 37.81 -16.42 -2.88
C MET A 1 36.52 -17.09 -3.33
N LYS A 2 36.56 -18.15 -4.16
CA LYS A 2 35.36 -18.89 -4.61
C LYS A 2 34.42 -19.35 -3.48
N ASN A 3 34.97 -19.89 -2.39
CA ASN A 3 34.18 -20.38 -1.27
C ASN A 3 33.49 -19.25 -0.49
N ILE A 4 34.15 -18.10 -0.35
CA ILE A 4 33.58 -16.89 0.27
C ILE A 4 32.45 -16.34 -0.60
N PHE A 5 32.66 -16.31 -1.92
CA PHE A 5 31.63 -15.89 -2.87
C PHE A 5 30.39 -16.80 -2.81
N LEU A 6 30.59 -18.12 -2.85
CA LEU A 6 29.50 -19.09 -2.72
C LEU A 6 28.74 -18.96 -1.40
N PHE A 7 29.46 -18.70 -0.30
CA PHE A 7 28.86 -18.48 1.01
C PHE A 7 27.97 -17.22 1.03
N LEU A 8 28.46 -16.10 0.50
CA LEU A 8 27.69 -14.86 0.43
C LEU A 8 26.45 -15.02 -0.46
N LEU A 9 26.58 -15.72 -1.58
CA LEU A 9 25.47 -16.01 -2.48
C LEU A 9 24.39 -16.83 -1.77
N ALA A 10 24.79 -17.87 -1.02
CA ALA A 10 23.86 -18.69 -0.25
C ALA A 10 23.09 -17.87 0.80
N ILE A 11 23.77 -17.00 1.55
CA ILE A 11 23.12 -16.12 2.53
C ILE A 11 22.14 -15.17 1.86
N SER A 12 22.54 -14.57 0.73
CA SER A 12 21.68 -13.64 -0.01
C SER A 12 20.40 -14.32 -0.50
N LEU A 13 20.51 -15.54 -1.03
CA LEU A 13 19.35 -16.32 -1.47
C LEU A 13 18.41 -16.66 -0.30
N ILE A 14 18.97 -17.08 0.84
CA ILE A 14 18.18 -17.36 2.05
C ILE A 14 17.46 -16.10 2.54
N LEU A 15 18.14 -14.96 2.54
CA LEU A 15 17.55 -13.69 2.95
C LEU A 15 16.39 -13.29 2.02
N VAL A 16 16.59 -13.35 0.71
CA VAL A 16 15.54 -13.02 -0.29
C VAL A 16 14.32 -13.94 -0.13
N ALA A 17 14.54 -15.25 -0.01
CA ALA A 17 13.48 -16.21 0.21
C ALA A 17 12.69 -15.91 1.50
N THR A 18 13.41 -15.60 2.59
CA THR A 18 12.81 -15.27 3.89
C THR A 18 11.95 -14.01 3.80
N LEU A 19 12.47 -12.94 3.17
CA LEU A 19 11.72 -11.70 2.99
C LEU A 19 10.48 -11.91 2.12
N ARG A 20 10.60 -12.68 1.03
CA ARG A 20 9.47 -12.96 0.13
C ARG A 20 8.35 -13.76 0.81
N VAL A 21 8.69 -14.72 1.66
CA VAL A 21 7.72 -15.55 2.39
C VAL A 21 7.10 -14.79 3.57
N ARG A 22 7.88 -13.98 4.27
CA ARG A 22 7.41 -13.23 5.46
C ARG A 22 6.62 -11.97 5.12
N TYR A 23 7.06 -11.24 4.09
CA TYR A 23 6.58 -9.89 3.81
C TYR A 23 6.11 -9.70 2.37
N GLY A 24 6.36 -10.67 1.49
CA GLY A 24 5.93 -10.60 0.10
C GLY A 24 4.56 -11.23 -0.10
N GLY A 25 3.98 -10.99 -1.28
CA GLY A 25 2.74 -11.63 -1.72
C GLY A 25 1.62 -10.61 -1.74
N GLY A 26 1.41 -9.92 -0.63
CA GLY A 26 0.22 -9.10 -0.43
C GLY A 26 -1.05 -9.94 -0.54
N ASP A 27 -2.14 -9.47 0.06
CA ASP A 27 -3.43 -10.06 -0.30
C ASP A 27 -3.84 -9.56 -1.69
N PRO A 28 -4.52 -10.38 -2.50
CA PRO A 28 -5.17 -9.90 -3.71
C PRO A 28 -6.02 -8.68 -3.38
N TYR A 29 -6.01 -7.69 -4.27
CA TYR A 29 -6.87 -6.52 -4.10
C TYR A 29 -8.33 -7.00 -3.96
N GLN A 30 -9.03 -6.50 -2.95
CA GLN A 30 -10.41 -6.88 -2.69
C GLN A 30 -11.26 -6.59 -3.93
N ASP A 31 -12.19 -7.49 -4.26
CA ASP A 31 -13.18 -7.23 -5.29
C ASP A 31 -14.12 -6.11 -4.83
N LEU A 32 -14.03 -4.96 -5.49
CA LEU A 32 -14.86 -3.76 -5.25
C LEU A 32 -15.92 -3.57 -6.36
N SER A 33 -16.21 -4.60 -7.16
CA SER A 33 -17.21 -4.54 -8.23
C SER A 33 -18.66 -4.70 -7.77
N THR A 34 -18.86 -5.03 -6.49
CA THR A 34 -20.19 -5.15 -5.88
C THR A 34 -20.76 -3.79 -5.47
N ALA A 35 -22.03 -3.77 -5.06
CA ALA A 35 -22.66 -2.55 -4.57
C ALA A 35 -21.88 -2.00 -3.35
N PRO A 36 -21.66 -0.68 -3.27
CA PRO A 36 -20.96 -0.08 -2.15
C PRO A 36 -21.75 -0.31 -0.85
N PHE A 37 -21.01 -0.50 0.24
CA PHE A 37 -21.62 -0.70 1.56
C PHE A 37 -22.40 0.52 2.04
N LEU A 38 -21.88 1.72 1.75
CA LEU A 38 -22.55 2.99 2.04
C LEU A 38 -23.39 3.40 0.83
N ASP A 39 -24.64 3.75 1.08
CA ASP A 39 -25.45 4.42 0.06
C ASP A 39 -24.94 5.85 -0.19
N GLY A 40 -25.29 6.42 -1.34
CA GLY A 40 -24.86 7.78 -1.69
C GLY A 40 -25.43 8.89 -0.79
N THR A 41 -26.48 8.60 -0.02
CA THR A 41 -27.06 9.56 0.94
C THR A 41 -26.32 9.58 2.27
N GLN A 42 -25.53 8.54 2.55
CA GLN A 42 -24.66 8.42 3.71
C GLN A 42 -23.27 9.06 3.50
N ILE A 43 -22.95 9.52 2.29
CA ILE A 43 -21.65 10.16 1.98
C ILE A 43 -21.82 11.65 1.76
N GLU A 44 -21.08 12.44 2.54
CA GLU A 44 -20.98 13.89 2.39
C GLU A 44 -19.74 14.26 1.56
N GLU A 45 -19.91 15.16 0.59
CA GLU A 45 -18.79 15.75 -0.14
C GLU A 45 -18.09 16.80 0.72
N VAL A 46 -16.93 16.44 1.28
CA VAL A 46 -16.12 17.34 2.12
C VAL A 46 -15.17 18.22 1.29
N LEU A 47 -14.76 17.75 0.11
CA LEU A 47 -13.84 18.45 -0.78
C LEU A 47 -14.09 18.05 -2.23
N ARG A 48 -14.16 19.04 -3.11
CA ARG A 48 -14.11 18.86 -4.56
C ARG A 48 -12.94 19.67 -5.12
N TYR A 49 -12.12 19.03 -5.93
CA TYR A 49 -10.97 19.65 -6.59
C TYR A 49 -11.03 19.41 -8.09
N LYS A 50 -10.43 20.31 -8.88
CA LYS A 50 -10.51 20.26 -10.34
C LYS A 50 -9.63 19.15 -10.91
N GLU A 51 -8.42 19.02 -10.39
CA GLU A 51 -7.47 17.98 -10.74
C GLU A 51 -7.64 16.73 -9.86
N PRO A 52 -7.18 15.54 -10.31
CA PRO A 52 -7.22 14.33 -9.49
C PRO A 52 -6.45 14.49 -8.18
N ILE A 53 -7.07 14.10 -7.07
CA ILE A 53 -6.43 14.09 -5.76
C ILE A 53 -5.57 12.82 -5.64
N GLY A 54 -4.33 12.99 -5.19
CA GLY A 54 -3.41 11.89 -4.86
C GLY A 54 -3.55 11.45 -3.40
N ASN A 55 -2.46 11.58 -2.64
CA ASN A 55 -2.45 11.19 -1.22
C ASN A 55 -3.27 12.17 -0.39
N VAL A 56 -3.94 11.65 0.64
CA VAL A 56 -4.71 12.44 1.62
C VAL A 56 -4.21 12.11 3.02
N ALA A 57 -4.08 13.13 3.87
CA ALA A 57 -3.74 13.02 5.29
C ALA A 57 -4.62 13.95 6.13
N VAL A 58 -4.90 13.55 7.38
CA VAL A 58 -5.74 14.32 8.31
C VAL A 58 -4.97 14.54 9.62
N SER A 59 -4.90 15.78 10.11
CA SER A 59 -4.32 16.09 11.43
C SER A 59 -5.25 15.66 12.56
N ARG A 60 -4.71 15.57 13.77
CA ARG A 60 -5.51 15.24 14.97
C ARG A 60 -6.66 16.22 15.21
N GLU A 61 -6.48 17.48 14.81
CA GLU A 61 -7.48 18.55 14.91
C GLU A 61 -8.43 18.62 13.70
N GLY A 62 -8.31 17.68 12.74
CA GLY A 62 -9.18 17.60 11.58
C GLY A 62 -8.74 18.40 10.35
N ARG A 63 -7.50 18.92 10.32
CA ARG A 63 -7.01 19.60 9.10
C ARG A 63 -6.68 18.57 8.02
N LEU A 64 -7.22 18.78 6.82
CA LEU A 64 -7.02 17.92 5.67
C LEU A 64 -5.88 18.43 4.79
N PHE A 65 -4.96 17.54 4.41
CA PHE A 65 -3.85 17.79 3.50
C PHE A 65 -3.95 16.83 2.34
N PHE A 66 -3.72 17.30 1.11
CA PHE A 66 -3.76 16.46 -0.07
C PHE A 66 -2.74 16.88 -1.12
N THR A 67 -2.37 15.94 -1.99
CA THR A 67 -1.55 16.21 -3.19
C THR A 67 -2.42 16.23 -4.44
N VAL A 68 -1.93 16.94 -5.45
CA VAL A 68 -2.50 17.03 -6.80
C VAL A 68 -1.45 16.52 -7.79
#